data_AF-A0A090KQZ0-F1
#
_entry.id   AF-A0A090KQZ0-F1
#
_cell.length_a   1.000
_cell.length_b   1.000
_cell.length_c   1.000
_cell.angle_alpha   90.00
_cell.angle_beta   90.00
_cell.angle_gamma   90.00
#
_symmetry.space_group_name_H-M   'P 1'
#
loop_
_entity.id
_entity.type
_entity.pdbx_description
1 polymer ?
#
loop_
_entity_poly.entity_id
_entity_poly.type
_entity_poly.pdbx_seq_one_letter_code
_entity_poly.pdbx_strand_id
1 'polypeptide(L)'
;MYTKYSLEQMRNFAFKNKISIEYRPHLYTRWNMSFSKILNNQNSKFNLNSDDVIVFLHIQKTAGTSFEKFLVKNMNIEYKCECNLGKKRCNCNKNNSTKQTWLFSRYSTGWMCGLHADYTELFVSDCVENVLDRKEGGHRKRRYFYTTFLREPVSRFISEYRHVDRGATWLSAKHMCNGKPPTPDELPLCFDPDVGWEGVTLDEFLDCPFNLAFNRQSRMLADLTLVNCYDTKTMSSEKRDQIILRSAKNNLKNFAFFGIKENMNASQVIFEKSFNLKFTKSLGVWNKSKSKDTKITKAQLEKIKYRNKLDIELYDYALKLFAKRMKKLNISGFEIPPSPYNLTYEEYLKENNNWV
;
A
#
# COMPACT_ATOMS: atom_id res chain seq x y z
N MET A 1 -22.80 1.63 -20.91
CA MET A 1 -21.37 2.03 -21.03
C MET A 1 -20.64 0.93 -21.77
N TYR A 2 -20.02 1.23 -22.91
CA TYR A 2 -19.26 0.25 -23.69
C TYR A 2 -17.80 0.26 -23.23
N THR A 3 -17.29 -0.88 -22.74
CA THR A 3 -15.86 -1.04 -22.42
C THR A 3 -15.07 -1.25 -23.71
N LYS A 4 -13.82 -0.77 -23.77
CA LYS A 4 -12.93 -0.93 -24.94
C LYS A 4 -12.75 -2.40 -25.35
N TYR A 5 -12.68 -3.30 -24.36
CA TYR A 5 -12.52 -4.73 -24.55
C TYR A 5 -13.73 -5.48 -23.98
N SER A 6 -14.08 -6.61 -24.59
CA SER A 6 -15.08 -7.53 -24.05
C SER A 6 -14.54 -8.27 -22.82
N LEU A 7 -15.44 -8.83 -22.01
CA LEU A 7 -15.04 -9.64 -20.85
C LEU A 7 -14.17 -10.85 -21.26
N GLU A 8 -14.48 -11.47 -22.39
CA GLU A 8 -13.71 -12.58 -22.94
C GLU A 8 -12.28 -12.16 -23.31
N GLN A 9 -12.12 -11.01 -23.98
CA GLN A 9 -10.81 -10.44 -24.28
C GLN A 9 -10.01 -10.17 -23.00
N MET A 10 -10.63 -9.53 -22.00
CA MET A 10 -9.99 -9.23 -20.72
C MET A 10 -9.54 -10.48 -19.95
N ARG A 11 -10.30 -11.58 -20.03
CA ARG A 11 -9.91 -12.88 -19.47
C ARG A 11 -8.73 -13.47 -20.23
N ASN A 12 -8.77 -13.46 -21.55
CA ASN A 12 -7.70 -13.97 -22.40
C ASN A 12 -6.37 -13.24 -22.15
N PHE A 13 -6.42 -11.93 -21.92
CA PHE A 13 -5.24 -11.16 -21.51
C PHE A 13 -4.63 -11.67 -20.19
N ALA A 14 -5.44 -12.00 -19.19
CA ALA A 14 -4.96 -12.54 -17.92
C ALA A 14 -4.36 -13.95 -18.07
N PHE A 15 -4.88 -14.78 -18.99
CA PHE A 15 -4.30 -16.10 -19.30
C PHE A 15 -2.87 -16.02 -19.83
N LYS A 16 -2.59 -15.07 -20.74
CA LYS A 16 -1.25 -14.83 -21.28
C LYS A 16 -0.22 -14.48 -20.20
N ASN A 17 -0.66 -13.90 -19.08
CA ASN A 17 0.19 -13.44 -17.98
C ASN A 17 0.33 -14.45 -16.82
N LYS A 18 0.10 -15.75 -17.04
CA LYS A 18 0.27 -16.76 -15.98
C LYS A 18 1.74 -16.86 -15.54
N ILE A 19 2.08 -16.24 -14.41
CA ILE A 19 3.35 -16.46 -13.71
C ILE A 19 3.19 -17.71 -12.83
N SER A 20 3.90 -18.80 -13.15
CA SER A 20 4.00 -19.97 -12.29
C SER A 20 4.84 -19.62 -11.06
N ILE A 21 4.29 -19.79 -9.86
CA ILE A 21 5.03 -19.59 -8.61
C ILE A 21 4.65 -20.69 -7.65
N GLU A 22 5.62 -21.53 -7.29
CA GLU A 22 5.49 -22.41 -6.14
C GLU A 22 5.51 -21.58 -4.86
N TYR A 23 4.38 -21.58 -4.16
CA TYR A 23 4.27 -21.03 -2.82
C TYR A 23 3.73 -22.14 -1.91
N ARG A 24 4.43 -22.39 -0.80
CA ARG A 24 4.02 -23.35 0.22
C ARG A 24 3.56 -22.57 1.46
N PRO A 25 2.28 -22.64 1.85
CA PRO A 25 1.81 -21.99 3.07
C PRO A 25 2.28 -22.77 4.30
N HIS A 26 2.81 -22.05 5.30
CA HIS A 26 2.94 -22.54 6.67
C HIS A 26 2.28 -21.52 7.61
N LEU A 27 1.48 -22.02 8.56
CA LEU A 27 0.75 -21.19 9.53
C LEU A 27 1.63 -20.98 10.76
N TYR A 28 2.08 -19.74 11.00
CA TYR A 28 2.79 -19.36 12.22
C TYR A 28 2.03 -18.28 13.01
N THR A 29 2.23 -18.27 14.33
CA THR A 29 1.55 -17.39 15.29
C THR A 29 2.04 -15.94 15.19
N ARG A 30 1.08 -15.01 15.10
CA ARG A 30 1.24 -13.58 14.76
C ARG A 30 1.84 -12.72 15.89
N TRP A 31 2.93 -12.00 15.61
CA TRP A 31 3.42 -10.89 16.46
C TRP A 31 3.81 -9.67 15.63
N ASN A 32 2.83 -8.79 15.34
CA ASN A 32 3.10 -7.45 14.80
C ASN A 32 3.18 -6.41 15.94
N MET A 33 4.12 -5.48 15.81
CA MET A 33 4.28 -4.34 16.69
C MET A 33 3.40 -3.19 16.21
N SER A 34 2.33 -2.90 16.95
CA SER A 34 1.43 -1.80 16.66
C SER A 34 1.88 -0.50 17.30
N PHE A 35 1.45 0.65 16.75
CA PHE A 35 1.68 1.96 17.33
C PHE A 35 1.35 2.02 18.83
N SER A 36 0.22 1.43 19.24
CA SER A 36 -0.21 1.44 20.64
C SER A 36 0.73 0.60 21.53
N LYS A 37 1.24 -0.54 21.04
CA LYS A 37 2.24 -1.34 21.78
C LYS A 37 3.54 -0.57 21.94
N ILE A 38 4.02 0.05 20.86
CA ILE A 38 5.27 0.84 20.84
C ILE A 38 5.22 1.98 21.85
N LEU A 39 4.08 2.67 21.94
CA LEU A 39 3.91 3.81 22.84
C LEU A 39 3.78 3.41 24.32
N ASN A 40 3.06 2.32 24.60
CA ASN A 40 2.68 1.97 25.97
C ASN A 40 3.73 1.11 26.70
N ASN A 41 4.69 0.51 25.99
CA ASN A 41 5.67 -0.40 26.59
C ASN A 41 7.09 -0.07 26.11
N GLN A 42 7.99 0.26 27.05
CA GLN A 42 9.39 0.57 26.73
C GLN A 42 10.09 -0.57 26.00
N ASN A 43 9.81 -1.83 26.37
CA ASN A 43 10.37 -3.01 25.72
C ASN A 43 9.82 -3.21 24.30
N SER A 44 8.78 -2.48 23.92
CA SER A 44 8.16 -2.52 22.59
C SER A 44 8.71 -1.46 21.63
N LYS A 45 9.64 -0.61 22.07
CA LYS A 45 10.34 0.33 21.20
C LYS A 45 11.19 -0.43 20.18
N PHE A 46 11.32 0.18 19.01
CA PHE A 46 12.17 -0.32 17.94
C PHE A 46 13.65 -0.23 18.35
N ASN A 47 14.39 -1.30 18.10
CA ASN A 47 15.80 -1.40 18.41
C ASN A 47 16.59 -2.01 17.24
N LEU A 48 17.43 -1.18 16.60
CA LEU A 48 18.28 -1.57 15.47
C LEU A 48 19.27 -2.70 15.80
N ASN A 49 19.66 -2.84 17.07
CA ASN A 49 20.60 -3.87 17.52
C ASN A 49 19.91 -5.21 17.84
N SER A 50 18.58 -5.25 17.80
CA SER A 50 17.77 -6.46 18.04
C SER A 50 17.25 -7.07 16.73
N ASP A 51 16.45 -8.13 16.80
CA ASP A 51 15.76 -8.76 15.65
C ASP A 51 14.53 -8.01 15.14
N ASP A 52 14.52 -6.69 15.32
CA ASP A 52 13.46 -5.82 14.82
C ASP A 52 13.64 -5.48 13.35
N VAL A 53 12.53 -5.52 12.61
CA VAL A 53 12.50 -5.19 11.18
C VAL A 53 11.35 -4.25 10.88
N ILE A 54 11.67 -3.09 10.28
CA ILE A 54 10.66 -2.21 9.68
C ILE A 54 10.25 -2.83 8.35
N VAL A 55 8.95 -3.04 8.16
CA VAL A 55 8.38 -3.52 6.89
C VAL A 55 7.61 -2.39 6.24
N PHE A 56 7.96 -2.02 5.01
CA PHE A 56 7.26 -0.96 4.27
C PHE A 56 6.33 -1.55 3.20
N LEU A 57 5.02 -1.45 3.44
CA LEU A 57 3.98 -1.76 2.47
C LEU A 57 3.80 -0.55 1.54
N HIS A 58 4.36 -0.65 0.34
CA HIS A 58 4.34 0.42 -0.66
C HIS A 58 3.08 0.34 -1.54
N ILE A 59 2.07 1.15 -1.22
CA ILE A 59 0.89 1.34 -2.10
C ILE A 59 1.23 2.27 -3.26
N GLN A 60 0.83 1.91 -4.48
CA GLN A 60 1.12 2.71 -5.67
C GLN A 60 0.63 4.16 -5.50
N LYS A 61 1.53 5.10 -5.84
CA LYS A 61 1.28 6.54 -5.94
C LYS A 61 1.01 7.27 -4.62
N THR A 62 1.42 6.72 -3.49
CA THR A 62 1.28 7.36 -2.16
C THR A 62 2.57 8.01 -1.62
N ALA A 63 3.52 8.37 -2.51
CA ALA A 63 4.87 8.87 -2.15
C ALA A 63 5.83 7.83 -1.54
N GLY A 64 5.53 6.53 -1.64
CA GLY A 64 6.42 5.46 -1.17
C GLY A 64 7.85 5.53 -1.73
N THR A 65 8.02 5.87 -3.02
CA THR A 65 9.36 6.06 -3.61
C THR A 65 10.19 7.11 -2.87
N SER A 66 9.59 8.23 -2.47
CA SER A 66 10.32 9.29 -1.75
C SER A 66 10.65 8.83 -0.33
N PHE A 67 9.68 8.26 0.38
CA PHE A 67 9.87 7.80 1.75
C PHE A 67 10.90 6.66 1.87
N GLU A 68 10.82 5.63 1.02
CA GLU A 68 11.78 4.53 1.03
C GLU A 68 13.21 4.99 0.71
N LYS A 69 13.38 5.99 -0.18
CA LYS A 69 14.70 6.59 -0.42
C LYS A 69 15.24 7.26 0.83
N PHE A 70 14.40 7.91 1.61
CA PHE A 70 14.80 8.51 2.88
C PHE A 70 15.18 7.46 3.91
N LEU A 71 14.42 6.35 4.00
CA LEU A 71 14.77 5.23 4.88
C LEU A 71 16.17 4.67 4.58
N VAL A 72 16.54 4.53 3.31
CA VAL A 72 17.85 3.94 2.96
C VAL A 72 18.99 4.95 2.87
N LYS A 73 18.73 6.24 2.59
CA LYS A 73 19.79 7.25 2.35
C LYS A 73 19.90 8.34 3.42
N ASN A 74 18.85 8.59 4.18
CA ASN A 74 18.74 9.76 5.04
C ASN A 74 18.44 9.43 6.49
N MET A 75 18.55 8.17 6.92
CA MET A 75 18.45 7.80 8.32
C MET A 75 19.74 8.15 9.08
N ASN A 76 19.59 8.78 10.24
CA ASN A 76 20.69 9.04 11.17
C ASN A 76 20.87 7.83 12.09
N ILE A 77 21.61 6.85 11.61
CA ILE A 77 21.93 5.59 12.28
C ILE A 77 23.43 5.34 12.19
N GLU A 78 23.97 4.59 13.16
CA GLU A 78 25.39 4.25 13.23
C GLU A 78 25.85 3.49 11.97
N TYR A 79 25.16 2.40 11.64
CA TYR A 79 25.42 1.61 10.43
C TYR A 79 24.47 2.00 9.30
N LYS A 80 24.94 2.92 8.44
CA LYS A 80 24.18 3.39 7.27
C LYS A 80 23.99 2.29 6.24
N CYS A 81 22.90 2.35 5.47
CA CYS A 81 22.73 1.43 4.35
C CYS A 81 23.77 1.70 3.25
N GLU A 82 24.30 0.63 2.67
CA GLU A 82 25.25 0.70 1.56
C GLU A 82 24.50 0.80 0.23
N CYS A 83 24.51 1.98 -0.39
CA CYS A 83 23.86 2.24 -1.67
C CYS A 83 24.88 2.42 -2.79
N ASN A 84 25.14 1.37 -3.56
CA ASN A 84 26.10 1.42 -4.67
C ASN A 84 25.54 2.17 -5.89
N LEU A 85 26.38 2.95 -6.56
CA LEU A 85 26.02 3.62 -7.83
C LEU A 85 25.54 2.60 -8.86
N GLY A 86 24.53 2.96 -9.65
CA GLY A 86 23.90 2.08 -10.63
C GLY A 86 22.95 1.01 -10.05
N LYS A 87 23.06 0.66 -8.76
CA LYS A 87 22.13 -0.28 -8.12
C LYS A 87 20.92 0.44 -7.55
N LYS A 88 19.72 -0.07 -7.86
CA LYS A 88 18.47 0.46 -7.27
C LYS A 88 18.34 0.09 -5.79
N ARG A 89 18.92 -1.04 -5.36
CA ARG A 89 18.82 -1.56 -3.99
C ARG A 89 20.06 -1.21 -3.17
N CYS A 90 19.83 -0.92 -1.89
CA CYS A 90 20.86 -0.71 -0.89
C CYS A 90 20.88 -1.90 0.10
N ASN A 91 22.04 -2.18 0.68
CA ASN A 91 22.15 -3.15 1.77
C ASN A 91 21.93 -2.44 3.10
N CYS A 92 20.80 -2.69 3.75
CA CYS A 92 20.47 -2.12 5.07
C CYS A 92 20.67 -3.20 6.15
N ASN A 93 21.93 -3.62 6.32
CA ASN A 93 22.28 -4.60 7.35
C ASN A 93 22.34 -3.91 8.72
N LYS A 94 22.15 -4.68 9.79
CA LYS A 94 22.24 -4.15 11.17
C LYS A 94 23.66 -3.72 11.54
N ASN A 95 24.66 -4.44 11.04
CA ASN A 95 26.09 -4.16 11.19
C ASN A 95 26.88 -4.80 10.04
N ASN A 96 28.20 -4.56 10.00
CA ASN A 96 29.08 -5.08 8.94
C ASN A 96 29.33 -6.60 9.01
N SER A 97 29.06 -7.22 10.16
CA SER A 97 29.38 -8.63 10.41
C SER A 97 28.23 -9.58 10.13
N THR A 98 27.03 -9.07 9.86
CA THR A 98 25.83 -9.90 9.68
C THR A 98 25.10 -9.56 8.38
N LYS A 99 24.44 -10.57 7.80
CA LYS A 99 23.52 -10.39 6.66
C LYS A 99 22.10 -9.97 7.11
N GLN A 100 21.92 -9.73 8.40
CA GLN A 100 20.63 -9.41 9.00
C GLN A 100 20.21 -8.01 8.62
N THR A 101 18.98 -7.85 8.14
CA THR A 101 18.48 -6.53 7.74
C THR A 101 17.52 -5.97 8.78
N TRP A 102 17.57 -4.66 9.01
CA TRP A 102 16.59 -3.96 9.85
C TRP A 102 15.41 -3.38 9.03
N LEU A 103 15.47 -3.48 7.69
CA LEU A 103 14.50 -2.88 6.78
C LEU A 103 14.09 -3.83 5.67
N PHE A 104 12.80 -4.15 5.60
CA PHE A 104 12.15 -4.82 4.49
C PHE A 104 11.37 -3.81 3.64
N SER A 105 11.92 -3.44 2.49
CA SER A 105 11.36 -2.45 1.57
C SER A 105 11.87 -2.67 0.14
N ARG A 106 11.27 -2.01 -0.86
CA ARG A 106 11.72 -2.05 -2.25
C ARG A 106 13.20 -1.68 -2.38
N TYR A 107 13.65 -0.67 -1.65
CA TYR A 107 15.01 -0.14 -1.78
C TYR A 107 16.03 -0.83 -0.88
N SER A 108 15.61 -1.75 -0.01
CA SER A 108 16.53 -2.63 0.73
C SER A 108 16.51 -4.06 0.18
N THR A 109 15.41 -4.75 0.42
CA THR A 109 15.21 -6.16 0.10
C THR A 109 14.65 -6.39 -1.29
N GLY A 110 14.13 -5.36 -1.96
CA GLY A 110 13.47 -5.51 -3.25
C GLY A 110 12.08 -6.12 -3.10
N TRP A 111 11.52 -6.56 -4.22
CA TRP A 111 10.17 -7.13 -4.29
C TRP A 111 10.15 -8.63 -3.98
N MET A 112 10.77 -9.05 -2.88
CA MET A 112 10.91 -10.49 -2.57
C MET A 112 9.55 -11.18 -2.34
N CYS A 113 8.54 -10.43 -1.89
CA CYS A 113 7.17 -10.91 -1.71
C CYS A 113 6.23 -10.64 -2.89
N GLY A 114 6.75 -10.12 -4.01
CA GLY A 114 5.93 -9.67 -5.13
C GLY A 114 6.02 -8.16 -5.32
N LEU A 115 5.83 -7.72 -6.57
CA LEU A 115 5.81 -6.31 -6.93
C LEU A 115 4.64 -5.61 -6.26
N HIS A 116 4.92 -4.61 -5.41
CA HIS A 116 3.91 -3.93 -4.60
C HIS A 116 3.06 -4.88 -3.75
N ALA A 117 3.70 -5.88 -3.15
CA ALA A 117 3.05 -6.84 -2.25
C ALA A 117 2.18 -6.14 -1.20
N ASP A 118 0.92 -6.57 -1.10
CA ASP A 118 -0.06 -5.98 -0.20
C ASP A 118 -0.04 -6.59 1.22
N TYR A 119 -0.98 -6.19 2.07
CA TYR A 119 -1.07 -6.70 3.45
C TYR A 119 -1.27 -8.22 3.49
N THR A 120 -2.08 -8.75 2.57
CA THR A 120 -2.33 -10.19 2.47
C THR A 120 -1.04 -10.91 2.08
N GLU A 121 -0.34 -10.43 1.07
CA GLU A 121 0.90 -11.03 0.58
C GLU A 121 2.06 -10.93 1.59
N LEU A 122 2.23 -9.78 2.22
CA LEU A 122 3.35 -9.55 3.16
C LEU A 122 3.11 -10.24 4.51
N PHE A 123 1.92 -10.10 5.07
CA PHE A 123 1.62 -10.48 6.46
C PHE A 123 0.76 -11.75 6.56
N VAL A 124 -0.37 -11.82 5.85
CA VAL A 124 -1.30 -12.96 6.00
C VAL A 124 -0.70 -14.25 5.42
N SER A 125 0.01 -14.15 4.30
CA SER A 125 0.80 -15.22 3.69
C SER A 125 2.20 -15.38 4.30
N ASP A 126 2.51 -14.69 5.40
CA ASP A 126 3.77 -14.85 6.12
C ASP A 126 5.04 -14.71 5.25
N CYS A 127 4.95 -13.96 4.15
CA CYS A 127 6.04 -13.95 3.17
C CYS A 127 7.31 -13.30 3.74
N VAL A 128 7.16 -12.25 4.54
CA VAL A 128 8.30 -11.51 5.09
C VAL A 128 9.20 -12.40 5.96
N GLU A 129 8.62 -13.18 6.87
CA GLU A 129 9.34 -14.13 7.73
C GLU A 129 10.07 -15.17 6.88
N ASN A 130 9.33 -15.90 6.05
CA ASN A 130 9.87 -16.97 5.22
C ASN A 130 10.98 -16.52 4.26
N VAL A 131 10.89 -15.31 3.72
CA VAL A 131 11.92 -14.77 2.83
C VAL A 131 13.14 -14.32 3.65
N LEU A 132 12.96 -13.69 4.81
CA LEU A 132 14.09 -13.26 5.64
C LEU A 132 14.84 -14.46 6.22
N ASP A 133 14.14 -15.52 6.64
CA ASP A 133 14.76 -16.77 7.09
C ASP A 133 15.65 -17.38 6.01
N ARG A 134 15.13 -17.52 4.78
CA ARG A 134 15.91 -18.01 3.64
C ARG A 134 17.10 -17.10 3.32
N LYS A 135 16.91 -15.79 3.35
CA LYS A 135 17.98 -14.82 3.05
C LYS A 135 19.08 -14.83 4.12
N GLU A 136 18.71 -14.99 5.38
CA GLU A 136 19.62 -14.88 6.52
C GLU A 136 20.14 -16.23 7.04
N GLY A 137 19.72 -17.33 6.41
CA GLY A 137 20.25 -18.69 6.64
C GLY A 137 19.65 -19.43 7.83
N GLY A 138 18.51 -18.98 8.37
CA GLY A 138 17.86 -19.66 9.49
C GLY A 138 16.74 -18.85 10.14
N HIS A 139 15.89 -19.56 10.89
CA HIS A 139 14.78 -18.97 11.62
C HIS A 139 15.25 -18.07 12.77
N ARG A 140 14.62 -16.91 12.93
CA ARG A 140 14.84 -16.01 14.06
C ARG A 140 13.53 -15.45 14.58
N LYS A 141 13.46 -15.24 15.89
CA LYS A 141 12.31 -14.60 16.52
C LYS A 141 12.33 -13.09 16.26
N ARG A 142 11.86 -12.68 15.08
CA ARG A 142 11.81 -11.26 14.68
C ARG A 142 10.56 -10.56 15.21
N ARG A 143 10.67 -9.24 15.36
CA ARG A 143 9.50 -8.36 15.55
C ARG A 143 9.35 -7.47 14.34
N TYR A 144 8.17 -7.50 13.73
CA TYR A 144 7.89 -6.69 12.55
C TYR A 144 7.14 -5.42 12.92
N PHE A 145 7.58 -4.32 12.33
CA PHE A 145 6.98 -3.00 12.47
C PHE A 145 6.46 -2.58 11.10
N TYR A 146 5.20 -2.93 10.83
CA TYR A 146 4.57 -2.64 9.55
C TYR A 146 4.28 -1.15 9.40
N THR A 147 4.68 -0.60 8.27
CA THR A 147 4.60 0.81 7.92
C THR A 147 4.05 1.00 6.51
N THR A 148 3.38 2.13 6.26
CA THR A 148 2.87 2.47 4.92
C THR A 148 2.71 3.98 4.75
N PHE A 149 2.31 4.42 3.56
CA PHE A 149 1.88 5.79 3.29
C PHE A 149 0.54 5.76 2.57
N LEU A 150 -0.33 6.70 2.95
CA LEU A 150 -1.61 6.96 2.32
C LEU A 150 -1.60 8.31 1.61
N ARG A 151 -2.56 8.47 0.71
CA ARG A 151 -2.77 9.68 -0.08
C ARG A 151 -4.25 9.90 -0.32
N GLU A 152 -4.63 11.16 -0.44
CA GLU A 152 -5.97 11.56 -0.87
C GLU A 152 -6.41 10.75 -2.12
N PRO A 153 -7.50 9.97 -2.05
CA PRO A 153 -7.88 8.97 -3.06
C PRO A 153 -8.05 9.47 -4.49
N VAL A 154 -8.68 10.62 -4.72
CA VAL A 154 -8.87 11.19 -6.06
C VAL A 154 -7.51 11.58 -6.63
N SER A 155 -6.69 12.29 -5.86
CA SER A 155 -5.32 12.65 -6.23
C SER A 155 -4.44 11.43 -6.49
N ARG A 156 -4.61 10.36 -5.70
CA ARG A 156 -3.92 9.08 -5.86
C ARG A 156 -4.34 8.38 -7.14
N PHE A 157 -5.64 8.31 -7.43
CA PHE A 157 -6.22 7.73 -8.63
C PHE A 157 -5.74 8.46 -9.90
N ILE A 158 -5.85 9.78 -9.93
CA ILE A 158 -5.37 10.61 -11.05
C ILE A 158 -3.85 10.42 -11.24
N SER A 159 -3.10 10.33 -10.15
CA SER A 159 -1.66 10.08 -10.22
C SER A 159 -1.33 8.68 -10.77
N GLU A 160 -2.21 7.70 -10.57
CA GLU A 160 -2.08 6.35 -11.11
C GLU A 160 -2.43 6.32 -12.58
N TYR A 161 -3.59 6.87 -12.97
CA TYR A 161 -4.00 7.10 -14.35
C TYR A 161 -2.84 7.70 -15.16
N ARG A 162 -2.28 8.84 -14.73
CA ARG A 162 -1.15 9.50 -15.41
C ARG A 162 0.10 8.64 -15.51
N HIS A 163 0.28 7.65 -14.64
CA HIS A 163 1.43 6.75 -14.71
C HIS A 163 1.18 5.62 -15.70
N VAL A 164 -0.05 5.11 -15.72
CA VAL A 164 -0.52 4.08 -16.66
C VAL A 164 -0.53 4.61 -18.09
N ASP A 165 -1.05 5.83 -18.29
CA ASP A 165 -1.00 6.62 -19.52
C ASP A 165 0.42 6.73 -20.11
N ARG A 166 1.46 6.64 -19.27
CA ARG A 166 2.88 6.61 -19.69
C ARG A 166 3.53 5.22 -19.60
N GLY A 167 2.73 4.16 -19.68
CA GLY A 167 3.20 2.78 -19.80
C GLY A 167 3.33 1.97 -18.51
N ALA A 168 2.92 2.48 -17.34
CA ALA A 168 2.97 1.67 -16.12
C ALA A 168 1.84 0.62 -16.08
N THR A 169 2.19 -0.65 -15.92
CA THR A 169 1.21 -1.76 -15.83
C THR A 169 1.22 -2.48 -14.48
N TRP A 170 2.38 -2.59 -13.85
CA TRP A 170 2.64 -3.47 -12.70
C TRP A 170 2.27 -4.94 -12.95
N LEU A 171 2.38 -5.39 -14.20
CA LEU A 171 1.93 -6.71 -14.66
C LEU A 171 2.52 -7.90 -13.87
N SER A 172 3.72 -7.73 -13.29
CA SER A 172 4.38 -8.76 -12.48
C SER A 172 3.98 -8.78 -10.99
N ALA A 173 2.95 -8.03 -10.60
CA ALA A 173 2.32 -8.19 -9.30
C ALA A 173 1.68 -9.59 -9.20
N LYS A 174 1.90 -10.27 -8.07
CA LYS A 174 1.51 -11.68 -7.92
C LYS A 174 0.07 -11.83 -7.43
N HIS A 175 -0.38 -10.89 -6.60
CA HIS A 175 -1.73 -10.91 -6.01
C HIS A 175 -1.99 -12.21 -5.24
N MET A 176 -0.99 -12.70 -4.52
CA MET A 176 -1.10 -13.97 -3.79
C MET A 176 -2.13 -13.85 -2.66
N CYS A 177 -3.07 -14.79 -2.64
CA CYS A 177 -4.04 -14.92 -1.56
C CYS A 177 -4.48 -16.39 -1.45
N ASN A 178 -4.61 -16.90 -0.22
CA ASN A 178 -4.81 -18.33 0.05
C ASN A 178 -3.80 -19.23 -0.71
N GLY A 179 -2.56 -18.77 -0.79
CA GLY A 179 -1.45 -19.53 -1.36
C GLY A 179 -1.42 -19.63 -2.89
N LYS A 180 -2.32 -18.95 -3.61
CA LYS A 180 -2.34 -18.94 -5.09
C LYS A 180 -2.52 -17.52 -5.65
N PRO A 181 -2.05 -17.25 -6.89
CA PRO A 181 -2.45 -16.06 -7.63
C PRO A 181 -3.93 -16.19 -8.08
N PRO A 182 -4.61 -15.07 -8.40
CA PRO A 182 -5.96 -15.10 -8.94
C PRO A 182 -5.99 -15.77 -10.32
N THR A 183 -7.09 -16.45 -10.59
CA THR A 183 -7.41 -16.94 -11.93
C THR A 183 -7.80 -15.77 -12.85
N PRO A 184 -7.71 -15.96 -14.19
CA PRO A 184 -8.20 -14.99 -15.16
C PRO A 184 -9.68 -14.59 -14.99
N ASP A 185 -10.52 -15.47 -14.43
CA ASP A 185 -11.91 -15.16 -14.14
C ASP A 185 -12.09 -14.29 -12.88
N GLU A 186 -11.22 -14.48 -11.88
CA GLU A 186 -11.21 -13.70 -10.65
C GLU A 186 -10.58 -12.32 -10.86
N LEU A 187 -9.58 -12.21 -11.75
CA LEU A 187 -8.91 -10.94 -12.07
C LEU A 187 -8.56 -10.79 -13.57
N PRO A 188 -9.54 -10.42 -14.41
CA PRO A 188 -9.30 -10.04 -15.80
C PRO A 188 -8.42 -8.78 -15.93
N LEU A 189 -7.70 -8.63 -17.05
CA LEU A 189 -6.87 -7.45 -17.32
C LEU A 189 -7.60 -6.42 -18.18
N CYS A 190 -7.39 -5.14 -17.87
CA CYS A 190 -7.98 -4.02 -18.62
C CYS A 190 -7.28 -3.68 -19.95
N PHE A 191 -6.18 -4.37 -20.26
CA PHE A 191 -5.31 -4.09 -21.40
C PHE A 191 -4.64 -5.39 -21.86
N ASP A 192 -4.18 -5.41 -23.11
CA ASP A 192 -3.37 -6.52 -23.63
C ASP A 192 -1.95 -6.45 -23.02
N PRO A 193 -1.47 -7.47 -22.28
CA PRO A 193 -0.15 -7.45 -21.65
C PRO A 193 1.00 -7.29 -22.65
N ASP A 194 0.82 -7.70 -23.91
CA ASP A 194 1.85 -7.60 -24.94
C ASP A 194 2.03 -6.15 -25.45
N VAL A 195 0.98 -5.33 -25.34
CA VAL A 195 0.95 -3.93 -25.79
C VAL A 195 1.13 -2.97 -24.62
N GLY A 196 0.61 -3.32 -23.44
CA GLY A 196 0.52 -2.43 -22.30
C GLY A 196 -0.71 -1.51 -22.36
N TRP A 197 -0.70 -0.47 -21.53
CA TRP A 197 -1.83 0.47 -21.39
C TRP A 197 -1.42 1.93 -21.58
N GLU A 198 -0.33 2.16 -22.33
CA GLU A 198 0.16 3.49 -22.69
C GLU A 198 -0.85 4.23 -23.58
N GLY A 199 -0.97 5.54 -23.40
CA GLY A 199 -1.90 6.39 -24.15
C GLY A 199 -3.39 6.20 -23.82
N VAL A 200 -3.72 5.47 -22.75
CA VAL A 200 -5.11 5.30 -22.31
C VAL A 200 -5.74 6.65 -21.95
N THR A 201 -6.96 6.88 -22.41
CA THR A 201 -7.73 8.06 -21.98
C THR A 201 -8.27 7.88 -20.55
N LEU A 202 -8.60 8.99 -19.87
CA LEU A 202 -9.18 8.88 -18.52
C LEU A 202 -10.52 8.12 -18.51
N ASP A 203 -11.34 8.27 -19.56
CA ASP A 203 -12.63 7.60 -19.65
C ASP A 203 -12.46 6.09 -19.84
N GLU A 204 -11.58 5.65 -20.75
CA GLU A 204 -11.23 4.22 -20.89
C GLU A 204 -10.68 3.63 -19.59
N PHE A 205 -9.84 4.40 -18.87
CA PHE A 205 -9.31 3.99 -17.56
C PHE A 205 -10.43 3.83 -16.51
N LEU A 206 -11.45 4.69 -16.54
CA LEU A 206 -12.61 4.63 -15.65
C LEU A 206 -13.65 3.58 -16.07
N ASP A 207 -13.68 3.19 -17.33
CA ASP A 207 -14.66 2.26 -17.89
C ASP A 207 -14.32 0.80 -17.64
N CYS A 208 -13.03 0.44 -17.51
CA CYS A 208 -12.69 -0.94 -17.20
C CYS A 208 -13.14 -1.33 -15.76
N PRO A 209 -14.06 -2.29 -15.59
CA PRO A 209 -14.58 -2.66 -14.28
C PRO A 209 -13.55 -3.37 -13.39
N PHE A 210 -12.50 -3.95 -13.99
CA PHE A 210 -11.44 -4.67 -13.29
C PHE A 210 -10.22 -3.79 -12.96
N ASN A 211 -10.32 -2.48 -13.13
CA ASN A 211 -9.20 -1.58 -12.88
C ASN A 211 -8.78 -1.59 -11.41
N LEU A 212 -7.59 -2.14 -11.14
CA LEU A 212 -7.00 -2.24 -9.81
C LEU A 212 -6.69 -0.87 -9.16
N ALA A 213 -6.82 0.24 -9.88
CA ALA A 213 -6.77 1.58 -9.30
C ALA A 213 -7.96 1.88 -8.39
N PHE A 214 -9.11 1.23 -8.59
CA PHE A 214 -10.28 1.42 -7.73
C PHE A 214 -10.04 0.85 -6.33
N ASN A 215 -10.36 1.66 -5.32
CA ASN A 215 -10.25 1.31 -3.90
C ASN A 215 -8.90 0.65 -3.55
N ARG A 216 -7.81 1.09 -4.20
CA ARG A 216 -6.50 0.44 -4.12
C ARG A 216 -5.98 0.43 -2.68
N GLN A 217 -6.11 1.54 -1.95
CA GLN A 217 -5.58 1.62 -0.59
C GLN A 217 -6.32 0.67 0.35
N SER A 218 -7.65 0.59 0.22
CA SER A 218 -8.51 -0.30 0.98
C SER A 218 -8.21 -1.76 0.67
N ARG A 219 -8.15 -2.13 -0.62
CA ARG A 219 -7.81 -3.49 -1.05
C ARG A 219 -6.42 -3.91 -0.55
N MET A 220 -5.42 -3.05 -0.70
CA MET A 220 -4.04 -3.41 -0.36
C MET A 220 -3.75 -3.40 1.15
N LEU A 221 -4.63 -2.82 1.97
CA LEU A 221 -4.51 -2.85 3.44
C LEU A 221 -5.40 -3.90 4.10
N ALA A 222 -6.39 -4.44 3.38
CA ALA A 222 -7.26 -5.47 3.88
C ALA A 222 -6.58 -6.84 3.89
N ASP A 223 -7.05 -7.69 4.79
CA ASP A 223 -6.92 -9.14 4.67
C ASP A 223 -7.97 -9.64 3.65
N LEU A 224 -7.51 -9.97 2.44
CA LEU A 224 -8.38 -10.40 1.35
C LEU A 224 -8.90 -11.82 1.54
N THR A 225 -8.31 -12.61 2.45
CA THR A 225 -8.82 -13.96 2.75
C THR A 225 -10.22 -13.91 3.37
N LEU A 226 -10.56 -12.81 4.05
CA LEU A 226 -11.89 -12.55 4.63
C LEU A 226 -12.99 -12.37 3.58
N VAL A 227 -12.61 -12.13 2.32
CA VAL A 227 -13.52 -11.92 1.20
C VAL A 227 -13.26 -12.91 0.06
N ASN A 228 -12.80 -14.12 0.36
CA ASN A 228 -12.49 -15.14 -0.65
C ASN A 228 -11.51 -14.63 -1.73
N CYS A 229 -10.51 -13.86 -1.32
CA CYS A 229 -9.47 -13.33 -2.20
C CYS A 229 -10.05 -12.45 -3.31
N TYR A 230 -9.83 -12.81 -4.58
CA TYR A 230 -10.28 -12.05 -5.75
C TYR A 230 -11.61 -12.57 -6.31
N ASP A 231 -12.20 -13.61 -5.72
CA ASP A 231 -13.52 -14.08 -6.11
C ASP A 231 -14.60 -13.08 -5.66
N THR A 232 -15.29 -12.52 -6.64
CA THR A 232 -16.37 -11.55 -6.46
C THR A 232 -17.76 -12.17 -6.60
N LYS A 233 -17.88 -13.46 -6.92
CA LYS A 233 -19.16 -14.15 -7.18
C LYS A 233 -19.80 -14.72 -5.91
N THR A 234 -18.99 -15.07 -4.92
CA THR A 234 -19.45 -15.75 -3.70
C THR A 234 -20.10 -14.82 -2.65
N MET A 235 -20.02 -13.50 -2.82
CA MET A 235 -20.64 -12.53 -1.92
C MET A 235 -21.10 -11.29 -2.66
N SER A 236 -22.14 -10.63 -2.12
CA SER A 236 -22.60 -9.35 -2.67
C SER A 236 -21.50 -8.28 -2.57
N SER A 237 -21.53 -7.34 -3.52
CA SER A 237 -20.56 -6.24 -3.59
C SER A 237 -20.57 -5.41 -2.30
N GLU A 238 -21.75 -5.15 -1.72
CA GLU A 238 -21.93 -4.35 -0.51
C GLU A 238 -21.30 -5.03 0.71
N LYS A 239 -21.55 -6.33 0.89
CA LYS A 239 -20.98 -7.10 2.00
C LYS A 239 -19.46 -7.19 1.86
N ARG A 240 -18.97 -7.41 0.64
CA ARG A 240 -17.53 -7.45 0.32
C ARG A 240 -16.85 -6.13 0.66
N ASP A 241 -17.42 -5.02 0.20
CA ASP A 241 -16.95 -3.65 0.45
C ASP A 241 -16.86 -3.35 1.95
N GLN A 242 -17.90 -3.69 2.72
CA GLN A 242 -17.92 -3.50 4.18
C GLN A 242 -16.80 -4.28 4.89
N ILE A 243 -16.59 -5.54 4.50
CA ILE A 243 -15.52 -6.38 5.08
C ILE A 243 -14.14 -5.83 4.73
N ILE A 244 -13.91 -5.46 3.46
CA ILE A 244 -12.64 -4.85 3.01
C ILE A 244 -12.35 -3.58 3.81
N LEU A 245 -13.32 -2.66 3.91
CA LEU A 245 -13.14 -1.39 4.60
C LEU A 245 -12.87 -1.58 6.10
N ARG A 246 -13.65 -2.46 6.75
CA ARG A 246 -13.44 -2.78 8.18
C ARG A 246 -12.07 -3.41 8.42
N SER A 247 -11.65 -4.34 7.57
CA SER A 247 -10.35 -4.99 7.62
C SER A 247 -9.22 -3.97 7.44
N ALA A 248 -9.28 -3.14 6.39
CA ALA A 248 -8.30 -2.10 6.13
C ALA A 248 -8.15 -1.10 7.29
N LYS A 249 -9.27 -0.61 7.86
CA LYS A 249 -9.25 0.29 9.03
C LYS A 249 -8.62 -0.37 10.26
N ASN A 250 -8.95 -1.63 10.51
CA ASN A 250 -8.39 -2.40 11.62
C ASN A 250 -6.87 -2.63 11.43
N ASN A 251 -6.45 -3.01 10.23
CA ASN A 251 -5.05 -3.25 9.92
C ASN A 251 -4.27 -1.95 10.03
N LEU A 252 -4.71 -0.87 9.39
CA LEU A 252 -4.08 0.45 9.51
C LEU A 252 -3.95 0.93 10.96
N LYS A 253 -4.97 0.70 11.79
CA LYS A 253 -4.92 0.99 13.25
C LYS A 253 -3.76 0.27 13.93
N ASN A 254 -3.49 -0.96 13.50
CA ASN A 254 -2.48 -1.85 14.07
C ASN A 254 -1.10 -1.73 13.41
N PHE A 255 -0.93 -0.94 12.35
CA PHE A 255 0.39 -0.62 11.82
C PHE A 255 1.22 0.16 12.86
N ALA A 256 2.52 -0.11 12.91
CA ALA A 256 3.49 0.63 13.72
C ALA A 256 3.46 2.12 13.35
N PHE A 257 3.35 2.41 12.06
CA PHE A 257 3.29 3.78 11.53
C PHE A 257 2.56 3.83 10.20
N PHE A 258 1.94 4.97 9.90
CA PHE A 258 1.60 5.33 8.54
C PHE A 258 1.77 6.83 8.33
N GLY A 259 2.20 7.23 7.14
CA GLY A 259 2.31 8.63 6.73
C GLY A 259 1.15 9.08 5.85
N ILE A 260 0.96 10.39 5.75
CA ILE A 260 0.02 11.06 4.86
C ILE A 260 0.82 11.86 3.85
N LYS A 261 0.67 11.56 2.56
CA LYS A 261 1.42 12.20 1.46
C LYS A 261 1.25 13.71 1.45
N GLU A 262 0.07 14.21 1.79
CA GLU A 262 -0.25 15.63 1.85
C GLU A 262 0.49 16.33 3.01
N ASN A 263 0.90 15.57 4.03
CA ASN A 263 1.49 16.06 5.27
C ASN A 263 2.83 15.36 5.56
N MET A 264 3.78 15.45 4.63
CA MET A 264 5.09 14.78 4.71
C MET A 264 5.91 15.20 5.94
N ASN A 265 5.89 16.48 6.32
CA ASN A 265 6.60 16.97 7.51
C ASN A 265 6.03 16.37 8.80
N ALA A 266 4.71 16.42 8.98
CA ALA A 266 4.06 15.78 10.13
C ALA A 266 4.32 14.27 10.15
N SER A 267 4.30 13.62 8.98
CA SER A 267 4.62 12.19 8.83
C SER A 267 6.04 11.88 9.27
N GLN A 268 7.00 12.75 8.98
CA GLN A 268 8.38 12.64 9.48
C GLN A 268 8.40 12.66 11.01
N VAL A 269 7.77 13.67 11.63
CA VAL A 269 7.80 13.84 13.09
C VAL A 269 7.17 12.64 13.81
N ILE A 270 6.04 12.11 13.34
CA ILE A 270 5.47 10.88 13.92
C ILE A 270 6.44 9.71 13.78
N PHE A 271 7.02 9.50 12.60
CA PHE A 271 7.95 8.40 12.39
C PHE A 271 9.14 8.50 13.35
N GLU A 272 9.79 9.66 13.40
CA GLU A 272 10.95 9.90 14.25
C GLU A 272 10.64 9.66 15.73
N LYS A 273 9.52 10.20 16.23
CA LYS A 273 9.10 9.99 17.62
C LYS A 273 8.69 8.54 17.91
N SER A 274 8.01 7.87 16.98
CA SER A 274 7.51 6.50 17.19
C SER A 274 8.64 5.47 17.22
N PHE A 275 9.66 5.64 16.36
CA PHE A 275 10.77 4.72 16.26
C PHE A 275 12.01 5.14 17.05
N ASN A 276 12.01 6.35 17.64
CA ASN A 276 13.19 6.98 18.23
C ASN A 276 14.39 7.04 17.26
N LEU A 277 14.09 7.40 16.01
CA LEU A 277 15.07 7.56 14.94
C LEU A 277 14.97 8.99 14.39
N LYS A 278 15.99 9.46 13.67
CA LYS A 278 15.97 10.79 13.04
C LYS A 278 16.36 10.70 11.58
N PHE A 279 15.75 11.53 10.73
CA PHE A 279 16.24 11.74 9.38
C PHE A 279 17.26 12.89 9.36
N THR A 280 18.23 12.82 8.45
CA THR A 280 19.23 13.86 8.19
C THR A 280 18.72 14.96 7.24
N LYS A 281 17.56 14.74 6.62
CA LYS A 281 16.90 15.69 5.69
C LYS A 281 15.41 15.72 5.95
N SER A 282 14.76 16.83 5.59
CA SER A 282 13.30 16.96 5.68
C SER A 282 12.59 16.24 4.53
N LEU A 283 11.56 15.45 4.86
CA LEU A 283 10.66 14.83 3.88
C LEU A 283 9.83 15.88 3.11
N GLY A 284 9.57 17.05 3.70
CA GLY A 284 8.78 18.13 3.10
C GLY A 284 9.38 18.75 1.85
N VAL A 285 10.68 18.55 1.61
CA VAL A 285 11.37 18.99 0.38
C VAL A 285 10.73 18.37 -0.88
N TRP A 286 10.05 17.22 -0.74
CA TRP A 286 9.42 16.49 -1.85
C TRP A 286 7.90 16.65 -1.87
N ASN A 287 7.41 17.86 -2.13
CA ASN A 287 5.97 18.15 -2.21
C ASN A 287 5.39 18.16 -3.65
N LYS A 288 6.25 18.15 -4.69
CA LYS A 288 5.81 18.24 -6.10
C LYS A 288 5.00 17.01 -6.52
N SER A 289 3.74 17.23 -6.92
CA SER A 289 2.87 16.21 -7.51
C SER A 289 2.26 16.75 -8.80
N LYS A 290 2.44 16.03 -9.90
CA LYS A 290 1.83 16.35 -11.21
C LYS A 290 0.33 16.00 -11.28
N SER A 291 -0.27 15.48 -10.21
CA SER A 291 -1.69 15.09 -10.21
C SER A 291 -2.64 16.28 -10.34
N LYS A 292 -2.26 17.45 -9.80
CA LYS A 292 -3.10 18.66 -9.84
C LYS A 292 -3.24 19.27 -11.24
N ASP A 293 -2.36 18.89 -12.17
CA ASP A 293 -2.30 19.45 -13.52
C ASP A 293 -3.24 18.73 -14.50
N THR A 294 -3.97 17.71 -14.03
CA THR A 294 -4.89 16.94 -14.87
C THR A 294 -6.26 17.58 -14.84
N LYS A 295 -6.67 18.18 -15.97
CA LYS A 295 -8.03 18.69 -16.14
C LYS A 295 -9.00 17.51 -16.22
N ILE A 296 -10.02 17.51 -15.37
CA ILE A 296 -11.10 16.51 -15.34
C ILE A 296 -12.45 17.21 -15.33
N THR A 297 -13.45 16.61 -15.95
CA THR A 297 -14.83 17.12 -15.90
C THR A 297 -15.49 16.81 -14.55
N LYS A 298 -16.60 17.49 -14.24
CA LYS A 298 -17.41 17.17 -13.04
C LYS A 298 -17.88 15.71 -13.05
N ALA A 299 -18.36 15.22 -14.21
CA ALA A 299 -18.81 13.84 -14.35
C ALA A 299 -17.68 12.82 -14.10
N GLN A 300 -16.47 13.08 -14.62
CA GLN A 300 -15.30 12.25 -14.34
C GLN A 300 -14.93 12.26 -12.86
N LEU A 301 -14.96 13.43 -12.20
CA LEU A 301 -14.70 13.54 -10.78
C LEU A 301 -15.69 12.70 -9.95
N GLU A 302 -17.00 12.79 -10.23
CA GLU A 302 -18.01 12.01 -9.51
C GLU A 302 -17.83 10.50 -9.75
N LYS A 303 -17.50 10.10 -10.98
CA LYS A 303 -17.17 8.70 -11.28
C LYS A 303 -15.93 8.21 -10.54
N ILE A 304 -14.88 9.04 -10.44
CA ILE A 304 -13.67 8.71 -9.65
C ILE A 304 -14.04 8.55 -8.17
N LYS A 305 -14.81 9.48 -7.59
CA LYS A 305 -15.25 9.40 -6.19
C LYS A 305 -16.04 8.12 -5.93
N TYR A 306 -17.06 7.85 -6.75
CA TYR A 306 -17.89 6.66 -6.64
C TYR A 306 -17.06 5.36 -6.70
N ARG A 307 -16.15 5.25 -7.68
CA ARG A 307 -15.27 4.08 -7.83
C ARG A 307 -14.20 3.96 -6.75
N ASN A 308 -13.98 5.01 -5.95
CA ASN A 308 -13.00 5.04 -4.85
C ASN A 308 -13.65 5.33 -3.48
N LYS A 309 -14.95 5.03 -3.33
CA LYS A 309 -15.72 5.29 -2.10
C LYS A 309 -15.13 4.67 -0.83
N LEU A 310 -14.54 3.47 -0.91
CA LEU A 310 -13.89 2.84 0.24
C LEU A 310 -12.59 3.56 0.61
N ASP A 311 -11.80 3.94 -0.38
CA ASP A 311 -10.56 4.69 -0.16
C ASP A 311 -10.84 6.06 0.45
N ILE A 312 -11.93 6.73 0.06
CA ILE A 312 -12.38 8.01 0.64
C ILE A 312 -12.68 7.82 2.13
N GLU A 313 -13.53 6.86 2.49
CA GLU A 313 -13.85 6.63 3.89
C GLU A 313 -12.64 6.15 4.71
N LEU A 314 -11.77 5.32 4.12
CA LEU A 314 -10.53 4.88 4.75
C LEU A 314 -9.58 6.05 5.01
N TYR A 315 -9.46 6.98 4.05
CA TYR A 315 -8.59 8.14 4.16
C TYR A 315 -9.09 9.11 5.24
N ASP A 316 -10.41 9.35 5.31
CA ASP A 316 -11.00 10.17 6.37
C ASP A 316 -10.80 9.54 7.76
N TYR A 317 -10.94 8.22 7.86
CA TYR A 317 -10.56 7.48 9.07
C TYR A 317 -9.07 7.64 9.39
N ALA A 318 -8.19 7.54 8.38
CA ALA A 318 -6.76 7.65 8.54
C ALA A 318 -6.34 9.03 9.06
N LEU A 319 -6.93 10.12 8.56
CA LEU A 319 -6.66 11.48 9.04
C LEU A 319 -7.05 11.64 10.52
N LYS A 320 -8.24 11.16 10.89
CA LYS A 320 -8.70 11.16 12.30
C LYS A 320 -7.77 10.34 13.20
N LEU A 321 -7.34 9.16 12.73
CA LEU A 321 -6.38 8.32 13.45
C LEU A 321 -5.00 8.98 13.55
N PHE A 322 -4.53 9.63 12.49
CA PHE A 322 -3.25 10.33 12.44
C PHE A 322 -3.21 11.49 13.44
N ALA A 323 -4.26 12.32 13.49
CA ALA A 323 -4.40 13.37 14.50
C ALA A 323 -4.40 12.80 15.93
N LYS A 324 -5.11 11.69 16.18
CA LYS A 324 -5.08 11.00 17.48
C LYS A 324 -3.67 10.53 17.84
N ARG A 325 -2.88 10.02 16.88
CA ARG A 325 -1.49 9.60 17.09
C ARG A 325 -0.57 10.79 17.37
N MET A 326 -0.72 11.90 16.65
CA MET A 326 0.01 13.16 16.92
C MET A 326 -0.22 13.63 18.36
N LYS A 327 -1.48 13.70 18.79
CA LYS A 327 -1.85 14.10 20.16
C LYS A 327 -1.22 13.18 21.20
N LYS A 328 -1.26 11.86 20.98
CA LYS A 328 -0.62 10.87 21.88
C LYS A 328 0.90 11.01 21.98
N LEU A 329 1.56 11.54 20.96
CA LEU A 329 3.00 11.80 20.95
C LEU A 329 3.37 13.22 21.38
N ASN A 330 2.40 13.99 21.92
CA ASN A 330 2.57 15.40 22.24
C ASN A 330 3.16 16.19 21.06
N ILE A 331 2.63 15.98 19.85
CA ILE A 331 2.96 16.75 18.66
C ILE A 331 1.77 17.66 18.35
N SER A 332 1.99 18.98 18.41
CA SER A 332 1.01 20.00 18.05
C SER A 332 1.08 20.36 16.56
N GLY A 333 0.09 21.11 16.06
CA GLY A 333 0.14 21.71 14.72
C GLY A 333 -0.34 20.82 13.57
N PHE A 334 -0.99 19.69 13.85
CA PHE A 334 -1.72 18.94 12.83
C PHE A 334 -3.22 19.22 12.93
N GLU A 335 -3.72 19.98 11.96
CA GLU A 335 -5.15 20.15 11.76
C GLU A 335 -5.64 19.12 10.75
N ILE A 336 -6.74 18.46 11.08
CA ILE A 336 -7.40 17.56 10.13
C ILE A 336 -7.93 18.46 9.02
N PRO A 337 -7.47 18.30 7.77
CA PRO A 337 -8.02 19.08 6.67
C PRO A 337 -9.52 18.75 6.54
N PRO A 338 -10.37 19.72 6.17
CA PRO A 338 -11.77 19.43 5.91
C PRO A 338 -11.86 18.30 4.89
N SER A 339 -12.72 17.31 5.13
CA SER A 339 -12.96 16.27 4.14
C SER A 339 -13.49 16.95 2.88
N PRO A 340 -12.82 16.84 1.72
CA PRO A 340 -13.34 17.43 0.49
C PRO A 340 -14.58 16.69 -0.02
N TYR A 341 -14.98 15.59 0.65
CA TYR A 341 -16.04 14.71 0.19
C TYR A 341 -17.28 14.73 1.10
N ASN A 342 -17.17 15.14 2.38
CA ASN A 342 -18.29 15.26 3.34
C ASN A 342 -19.30 14.10 3.33
N LEU A 343 -18.91 12.90 2.86
CA LEU A 343 -19.78 11.76 2.62
C LEU A 343 -19.08 10.47 3.08
N THR A 344 -19.78 9.71 3.91
CA THR A 344 -19.50 8.33 4.29
C THR A 344 -19.93 7.37 3.19
N TYR A 345 -19.45 6.11 3.22
CA TYR A 345 -19.85 5.07 2.28
C TYR A 345 -21.37 4.89 2.23
N GLU A 346 -22.04 4.97 3.37
CA GLU A 346 -23.50 4.89 3.46
C GLU A 346 -24.19 6.07 2.76
N GLU A 347 -23.62 7.27 2.85
CA GLU A 347 -24.13 8.46 2.14
C GLU A 347 -23.90 8.35 0.63
N TYR A 348 -22.76 7.79 0.19
CA TYR A 348 -22.53 7.46 -1.23
C TYR A 348 -23.55 6.47 -1.79
N LEU A 349 -23.99 5.48 -1.02
CA LEU A 349 -25.03 4.54 -1.43
C LEU A 349 -26.40 5.23 -1.53
N LYS A 350 -26.71 6.15 -0.63
CA LYS A 350 -28.00 6.89 -0.63
C LYS A 350 -28.12 7.85 -1.82
N GLU A 351 -27.07 8.58 -2.16
CA GLU A 351 -27.09 9.54 -3.28
C GLU A 351 -27.14 8.88 -4.66
N ASN A 352 -26.61 7.65 -4.79
CA ASN A 352 -26.48 6.97 -6.08
C ASN A 352 -27.55 5.91 -6.38
N ASN A 353 -28.58 5.77 -5.52
CA ASN A 353 -29.75 4.93 -5.82
C ASN A 353 -30.62 5.43 -7.00
N ASN A 354 -30.26 6.58 -7.60
CA ASN A 354 -30.90 7.13 -8.81
C ASN A 354 -30.16 6.78 -10.12
N TRP A 355 -29.11 5.94 -10.08
CA TRP A 355 -28.29 5.58 -11.25
C TRP A 355 -28.24 4.06 -11.52
N VAL A 356 -29.27 3.32 -11.07
CA VAL A 356 -29.45 1.90 -11.44
C VAL A 356 -30.18 1.79 -12.78
#